data_AF-A0A354XGR3-F1
#
_entry.id   AF-A0A354XGR3-F1
#
_cell.length_a   1.000
_cell.length_b   1.000
_cell.length_c   1.000
_cell.angle_alpha   90.00
_cell.angle_beta   90.00
_cell.angle_gamma   90.00
#
_symmetry.space_group_name_H-M   'P 1'
#
loop_
_entity.id
_entity.type
_entity.pdbx_description
1 polymer ?
#
loop_
_entity_poly.entity_id
_entity_poly.type
_entity_poly.pdbx_seq_one_letter_code
_entity_poly.pdbx_strand_id
1 'polypeptide(L)' 'LWVTVHISDDEAERIWKDEIGIDPERFSKLDEDNFWQMGDTGPCGPSSEIFFDHGPEVWGGPPGSPEEDGDRYIE' A
#
# COMPACT_ATOMS: atom_id res chain seq x y z
N LEU A 1 9.17 3.93 -5.30
CA LEU A 1 8.35 3.60 -4.13
C LEU A 1 6.91 3.88 -4.48
N TRP A 2 6.04 2.94 -4.17
CA TRP A 2 4.58 3.07 -4.15
C TRP A 2 4.13 2.91 -2.70
N VAL A 3 3.03 3.54 -2.30
CA VAL A 3 2.54 3.46 -0.92
C VAL A 3 1.07 3.11 -0.91
N THR A 4 0.67 2.31 0.08
CA THR A 4 -0.74 2.04 0.37
C THR A 4 -1.11 2.50 1.78
N VAL A 5 -2.37 2.85 1.98
CA VAL A 5 -2.94 3.17 3.30
C VAL A 5 -4.33 2.55 3.41
N HIS A 6 -4.75 2.25 4.64
CA HIS A 6 -6.12 1.82 4.89
C HIS A 6 -7.14 2.89 4.44
N ILE A 7 -8.28 2.48 3.86
CA ILE A 7 -9.29 3.41 3.33
C ILE A 7 -9.82 4.42 4.35
N SER A 8 -9.79 4.08 5.63
CA SER A 8 -10.25 4.93 6.73
C SER A 8 -9.14 5.78 7.39
N ASP A 9 -7.88 5.62 6.98
CA ASP A 9 -6.74 6.31 7.58
C ASP A 9 -6.36 7.59 6.81
N ASP A 10 -7.18 8.62 7.01
CA ASP A 10 -6.95 9.95 6.42
C ASP A 10 -5.74 10.67 7.03
N GLU A 11 -5.27 10.23 8.20
CA GLU A 11 -4.05 10.77 8.84
C GLU A 11 -2.81 10.31 8.08
N ALA A 12 -2.68 8.99 7.83
CA ALA A 12 -1.58 8.42 7.06
C ALA A 12 -1.57 8.96 5.61
N GLU A 13 -2.73 9.07 4.97
CA GLU A 13 -2.84 9.68 3.64
C GLU A 13 -2.25 11.10 3.61
N ARG A 14 -2.61 11.95 4.58
CA ARG A 14 -2.09 13.32 4.67
C ARG A 14 -0.60 13.36 4.93
N ILE A 15 -0.08 12.51 5.81
CA ILE A 15 1.36 12.46 6.08
C ILE A 15 2.13 12.14 4.78
N TRP A 16 1.68 11.12 4.04
CA TRP A 16 2.34 10.74 2.78
C TRP A 16 2.23 11.82 1.70
N LYS A 17 1.06 12.43 1.52
CA LYS A 17 0.82 13.42 0.47
C LYS A 17 1.39 14.80 0.79
N ASP A 18 1.24 15.27 2.03
CA ASP A 18 1.54 16.65 2.40
C ASP A 18 2.92 16.80 3.05
N GLU A 19 3.33 15.86 3.92
CA GLU A 19 4.59 15.97 4.66
C GLU A 19 5.75 15.30 3.93
N ILE A 20 5.54 14.08 3.41
CA ILE A 20 6.56 13.34 2.66
C ILE A 20 6.58 13.76 1.19
N GLY A 21 5.42 14.13 0.63
CA GLY A 21 5.29 14.59 -0.75
C GLY A 21 5.40 13.47 -1.77
N ILE A 22 4.81 12.30 -1.50
CA ILE A 22 4.77 11.22 -2.49
C ILE A 22 3.92 11.65 -3.71
N ASP A 23 4.30 11.15 -4.88
CA ASP A 23 3.49 11.30 -6.09
C ASP A 23 2.10 10.68 -5.85
N PRO A 24 1.00 11.45 -5.96
CA PRO A 24 -0.36 10.92 -5.80
C PRO A 24 -0.70 9.80 -6.79
N GLU A 25 0.00 9.69 -7.92
CA GLU A 25 -0.16 8.58 -8.87
C GLU A 25 0.49 7.27 -8.39
N ARG A 26 1.29 7.31 -7.32
CA ARG A 26 1.97 6.14 -6.70
C ARG A 26 1.46 5.86 -5.30
N PHE A 27 0.16 6.05 -5.13
CA PHE A 27 -0.54 5.94 -3.85
C PHE A 27 -1.88 5.24 -4.04
N SER A 28 -2.17 4.24 -3.21
CA SER A 28 -3.47 3.53 -3.21
C SER A 28 -4.10 3.55 -1.83
N LYS A 29 -5.44 3.61 -1.76
CA LYS A 29 -6.19 3.32 -0.52
C LYS A 29 -6.82 1.93 -0.64
N LEU A 30 -6.51 1.01 0.26
CA LEU A 30 -7.03 -0.37 0.27
C LEU A 30 -7.72 -0.68 1.60
N ASP A 31 -8.61 -1.68 1.61
CA ASP A 31 -9.38 -2.06 2.81
C ASP A 31 -8.67 -3.21 3.53
N GLU A 32 -9.10 -4.46 3.32
CA GLU A 32 -8.57 -5.63 4.02
C GLU A 32 -7.04 -5.78 3.94
N ASP A 33 -6.43 -5.48 2.79
CA ASP A 33 -4.97 -5.58 2.61
C ASP A 33 -4.19 -4.62 3.50
N ASN A 34 -4.77 -3.46 3.82
CA ASN A 34 -4.18 -2.49 4.75
C ASN A 34 -4.77 -2.58 6.16
N PHE A 35 -5.35 -3.71 6.55
CA PHE A 35 -5.73 -3.98 7.93
C PHE A 35 -4.95 -5.18 8.46
N TRP A 36 -3.83 -4.91 9.11
CA TRP A 36 -2.97 -5.97 9.63
C TRP A 36 -3.56 -6.57 10.90
N GLN A 37 -3.56 -7.89 10.97
CA GLN A 37 -3.96 -8.65 12.15
C GLN A 37 -3.02 -9.84 12.37
N MET A 38 -2.64 -10.08 13.63
CA MET A 38 -1.80 -11.23 13.98
C MET A 38 -2.51 -12.57 13.72
N GLY A 39 -3.84 -12.60 13.83
CA GLY A 39 -4.71 -13.77 13.68
C GLY A 39 -6.09 -13.48 14.28
N ASP A 40 -6.88 -14.52 14.53
CA ASP A 40 -8.27 -14.41 15.03
C ASP A 40 -8.41 -13.60 16.33
N THR A 41 -7.37 -13.57 17.17
CA THR A 41 -7.30 -12.76 18.39
C THR A 41 -5.90 -12.18 18.57
N GLY A 42 -5.81 -11.03 19.21
CA GLY A 42 -4.54 -10.35 19.49
C GLY A 42 -4.53 -8.92 18.93
N PRO A 43 -3.35 -8.28 18.91
CA PRO A 43 -3.19 -6.95 18.34
C PRO A 43 -3.48 -6.92 16.84
N CYS A 44 -4.14 -5.86 16.39
CA CYS A 44 -4.42 -5.55 14.99
C CYS A 44 -4.61 -4.03 14.80
N GLY A 45 -4.66 -3.57 13.56
CA GLY A 45 -4.95 -2.18 13.22
C GLY A 45 -4.76 -1.84 11.75
N PRO A 46 -5.17 -0.63 11.33
CA PRO A 46 -4.85 -0.13 10.00
C PRO A 46 -3.33 -0.05 9.80
N SER A 47 -2.86 -0.39 8.61
CA SER A 47 -1.47 -0.32 8.19
C SER A 47 -1.29 0.67 7.03
N SER A 48 -0.04 1.04 6.81
CA SER A 48 0.44 1.66 5.58
C SER A 48 1.69 0.91 5.16
N GLU A 49 1.76 0.52 3.90
CA GLU A 49 2.82 -0.33 3.36
C GLU A 49 3.56 0.40 2.23
N ILE A 50 4.82 0.02 2.03
CA ILE A 50 5.72 0.67 1.07
C ILE A 50 6.20 -0.38 0.09
N PHE A 51 5.88 -0.21 -1.19
CA PHE A 51 6.25 -1.14 -2.24
C PHE A 51 7.42 -0.61 -3.09
N PHE A 52 8.31 -1.51 -3.50
CA PHE A 52 9.39 -1.24 -4.44
C PHE A 52 9.05 -1.78 -5.84
N ASP A 53 9.14 -0.92 -6.86
CA ASP A 53 8.95 -1.30 -8.27
C ASP A 53 10.27 -1.87 -8.82
N HIS A 54 10.31 -3.18 -9.05
CA HIS A 54 11.44 -3.91 -9.60
C HIS A 54 11.68 -3.63 -11.09
N GLY A 55 10.74 -2.94 -11.76
CA GLY A 55 10.86 -2.54 -13.15
C GLY A 55 9.88 -3.26 -14.08
N PRO A 56 9.60 -2.67 -15.26
CA PRO A 56 8.61 -3.18 -16.22
C PRO A 56 8.95 -4.54 -16.85
N GLU A 57 10.18 -5.03 -16.67
CA GLU A 57 10.62 -6.36 -17.08
C GLU A 57 10.06 -7.49 -16.21
N VAL A 58 9.59 -7.16 -14.99
CA VAL A 58 8.92 -8.10 -14.09
C VAL A 58 7.41 -7.95 -14.30
N TRP A 59 6.70 -9.08 -14.37
CA TRP A 59 5.23 -9.05 -14.47
C TRP A 59 4.60 -8.66 -13.12
N GLY A 60 3.57 -7.83 -13.17
CA GLY A 60 2.83 -7.37 -12.01
C GLY A 60 2.36 -5.93 -12.17
N GLY A 61 1.23 -5.62 -11.56
CA GLY A 61 0.64 -4.29 -11.46
C GLY A 61 0.85 -3.69 -10.07
N PRO A 62 0.62 -2.38 -9.90
CA PRO A 62 0.70 -1.73 -8.60
C PRO A 62 -0.35 -2.28 -7.62
N PRO A 63 -0.17 -2.10 -6.30
CA PRO A 63 -1.14 -2.56 -5.31
C PRO A 63 -2.48 -1.83 -5.46
N GLY A 64 -3.58 -2.59 -5.39
CA GLY A 64 -4.94 -2.22 -5.73
C GLY A 64 -5.35 -2.52 -7.18
N SER A 65 -4.49 -3.16 -7.98
CA SER A 65 -4.77 -3.47 -9.39
C SER A 65 -5.06 -4.96 -9.60
N PRO A 66 -5.72 -5.36 -10.70
CA PRO A 66 -5.98 -6.77 -10.98
C PRO A 66 -4.73 -7.67 -11.14
N GLU A 67 -3.54 -7.07 -11.25
CA GLU A 67 -2.26 -7.76 -11.42
C GLU A 67 -1.33 -7.57 -10.22
N GLU A 68 -1.86 -7.13 -9.07
CA GLU A 68 -1.06 -6.81 -7.85
C GLU A 68 -0.28 -7.98 -7.27
N ASP A 69 -0.75 -9.23 -7.46
CA ASP A 69 -0.09 -10.46 -7.00
C ASP A 69 1.22 -10.79 -7.74
N GLY A 70 1.67 -9.93 -8.66
CA GLY A 70 2.92 -10.10 -9.39
C GLY A 70 4.16 -9.61 -8.65
N ASP A 71 5.34 -10.13 -9.03
CA ASP A 71 6.62 -9.81 -8.37
C ASP A 71 7.20 -8.43 -8.74
N ARG A 72 6.45 -7.60 -9.50
CA ARG A 72 6.95 -6.28 -9.91
C ARG A 72 6.93 -5.27 -8.77
N TYR A 73 5.85 -5.21 -8.01
CA TYR A 73 5.68 -4.28 -6.89
C TYR A 73 5.72 -5.08 -5.61
N ILE A 74 6.90 -5.15 -4.99
CA ILE A 74 7.12 -5.95 -3.78
C ILE A 74 6.94 -5.08 -2.54
N GLU A 75 6.12 -5.55 -1.60
CA GLU A 75 5.96 -5.01 -0.23
C GLU A 75 7.28 -5.07 0.57
#